data_AF-A0A7W0X8B8-F1
#
_entry.id   AF-A0A7W0X8B8-F1
#
_cell.length_a   1.000
_cell.length_b   1.000
_cell.length_c   1.000
_cell.angle_alpha   90.00
_cell.angle_beta   90.00
_cell.angle_gamma   90.00
#
_symmetry.space_group_name_H-M   'P 1'
#
loop_
_entity.id
_entity.type
_entity.pdbx_description
1 polymer ?
#
loop_
_entity_poly.entity_id
_entity_poly.type
_entity_poly.pdbx_seq_one_letter_code
_entity_poly.pdbx_strand_id
1 'polypeptide(L)'
;MAGLNTFEGARLDRVTARRRDRAWVAEHLADADSRAVVTADGSVLVDDDGLALLGLGPLLEAGAEPLLLGVQDGRALFAVDGEGLDPSVVAPAELVSVREVAPRLAQDDG
;
A
#
# COMPACT_ATOMS: atom_id res chain seq x y z
N MET A 1 22.91 6.97 23.12
CA MET A 1 22.70 7.24 21.69
C MET A 1 21.77 6.13 21.20
N ALA A 2 20.46 6.40 21.19
CA ALA A 2 19.48 5.46 20.67
C ALA A 2 19.66 5.41 19.15
N GLY A 3 19.87 4.22 18.59
CA GLY A 3 19.95 4.04 17.15
C GLY A 3 18.64 4.50 16.52
N LEU A 4 18.75 5.40 15.54
CA LEU A 4 17.65 5.74 14.64
C LEU A 4 17.03 4.44 14.14
N ASN A 5 15.77 4.23 14.46
CA ASN A 5 15.05 3.06 13.98
C ASN A 5 14.82 3.32 12.48
N THR A 6 15.33 2.46 11.60
CA THR A 6 15.24 2.53 10.12
C THR A 6 13.81 2.69 9.57
N PHE A 7 12.78 2.65 10.42
CA PHE A 7 11.37 2.79 10.09
C PHE A 7 10.75 4.11 10.57
N GLU A 8 11.54 5.06 11.10
CA GLU A 8 11.04 6.37 11.57
C GLU A 8 10.59 7.32 10.44
N GLY A 9 10.99 7.06 9.18
CA GLY A 9 10.57 7.82 8.00
C GLY A 9 9.16 7.49 7.51
N ALA A 10 8.72 6.23 7.66
CA ALA A 10 7.38 5.80 7.27
C ALA A 10 6.37 6.09 8.40
N ARG A 11 5.85 7.32 8.48
CA ARG A 11 4.78 7.72 9.42
C ARG A 11 3.42 7.09 9.04
N LEU A 12 3.35 5.76 9.01
CA LEU A 12 2.10 5.05 8.90
C LEU A 12 1.48 4.88 10.29
N ASP A 13 0.41 5.63 10.57
CA ASP A 13 -0.41 5.36 11.76
C ASP A 13 -1.17 4.06 11.53
N ARG A 14 -0.80 3.02 12.26
CA ARG A 14 -1.40 1.69 12.13
C ARG A 14 -2.86 1.62 12.57
N VAL A 15 -3.40 2.70 13.19
CA VAL A 15 -4.79 2.87 13.64
C VAL A 15 -5.38 1.59 14.22
N THR A 16 -4.62 0.89 15.06
CA THR A 16 -4.89 -0.51 15.47
C THR A 16 -6.21 -0.66 16.20
N ALA A 17 -6.66 0.39 16.92
CA ALA A 17 -7.97 0.43 17.55
C ALA A 17 -9.12 0.57 16.54
N ARG A 18 -8.92 1.31 15.44
CA ARG A 18 -9.95 1.59 14.41
C ARG A 18 -10.09 0.48 13.37
N ARG A 19 -9.09 -0.40 13.22
CA ARG A 19 -9.19 -1.61 12.37
C ARG A 19 -10.37 -2.52 12.74
N ARG A 20 -10.85 -2.47 13.99
CA ARG A 20 -12.03 -3.22 14.46
C ARG A 20 -13.34 -2.45 14.33
N ASP A 21 -13.27 -1.16 14.04
CA ASP A 21 -14.43 -0.32 13.80
C ASP A 21 -14.88 -0.49 12.34
N ARG A 22 -15.90 -1.33 12.15
CA ARG A 22 -16.43 -1.63 10.81
C ARG A 22 -17.01 -0.39 10.12
N ALA A 23 -17.54 0.58 10.86
CA ALA A 23 -18.10 1.79 10.27
C ALA A 23 -16.97 2.68 9.72
N TRP A 24 -15.92 2.86 10.53
CA TRP A 24 -14.73 3.61 10.11
C TRP A 24 -14.04 2.99 8.89
N VAL A 25 -13.91 1.66 8.86
CA VAL A 25 -13.33 0.96 7.70
C VAL A 25 -14.21 1.11 6.46
N ALA A 26 -15.55 1.00 6.59
CA ALA A 26 -16.47 1.18 5.48
C ALA A 26 -16.43 2.60 4.89
N GLU A 27 -16.29 3.62 5.74
CA GLU A 27 -16.11 5.02 5.30
C GLU A 27 -14.85 5.18 4.45
N HIS A 28 -13.73 4.61 4.89
CA HIS A 28 -12.44 4.73 4.18
C HIS A 28 -12.37 3.83 2.94
N LEU A 29 -13.12 2.73 2.90
CA LEU A 29 -13.30 1.93 1.69
C LEU A 29 -14.05 2.70 0.59
N ALA A 30 -14.97 3.58 0.98
CA ALA A 30 -15.71 4.43 0.05
C ALA A 30 -14.99 5.75 -0.29
N ASP A 31 -13.85 6.03 0.34
CA ASP A 31 -13.08 7.26 0.12
C ASP A 31 -12.23 7.16 -1.16
N ALA A 32 -12.42 8.13 -2.08
CA ALA A 32 -11.68 8.21 -3.33
C ALA A 32 -10.19 8.58 -3.14
N ASP A 33 -9.83 9.16 -2.00
CA ASP A 33 -8.45 9.49 -1.64
C ASP A 33 -7.71 8.32 -0.99
N SER A 34 -8.40 7.22 -0.68
CA SER A 34 -7.76 5.99 -0.23
C SER A 34 -6.84 5.41 -1.29
N ARG A 35 -5.71 4.88 -0.83
CA ARG A 35 -4.67 4.28 -1.67
C ARG A 35 -4.39 2.84 -1.25
N ALA A 36 -3.86 2.07 -2.18
CA ALA A 36 -3.47 0.69 -1.93
C ALA A 36 -2.07 0.40 -2.47
N VAL A 37 -1.31 -0.38 -1.70
CA VAL A 37 -0.16 -1.12 -2.21
C VAL A 37 -0.66 -2.46 -2.76
N VAL A 38 -0.15 -2.87 -3.91
CA VAL A 38 -0.47 -4.17 -4.49
C VAL A 38 0.71 -5.11 -4.29
N THR A 39 0.43 -6.31 -3.81
CA THR A 39 1.44 -7.36 -3.58
C THR A 39 1.01 -8.66 -4.22
N ALA A 40 1.96 -9.42 -4.79
CA ALA A 40 1.69 -10.77 -5.30
C ALA A 40 2.96 -11.62 -5.18
N ASP A 41 2.87 -12.85 -4.66
CA ASP A 41 3.97 -13.81 -4.52
C ASP A 41 5.31 -13.19 -4.02
N GLY A 42 5.26 -12.43 -2.92
CA GLY A 42 6.45 -11.78 -2.34
C GLY A 42 7.03 -10.65 -3.20
N SER A 43 6.27 -10.16 -4.17
CA SER A 43 6.55 -9.00 -5.00
C SER A 43 5.63 -7.84 -4.62
N VAL A 44 6.09 -6.62 -4.90
CA VAL A 44 5.35 -5.38 -4.71
C VAL A 44 5.26 -4.65 -6.03
N LEU A 45 4.17 -3.91 -6.23
CA LEU A 45 4.03 -3.06 -7.40
C LEU A 45 4.94 -1.84 -7.28
N VAL A 46 5.76 -1.60 -8.30
CA VAL A 46 6.67 -0.46 -8.37
C VAL A 46 6.50 0.31 -9.68
N ASP A 47 6.64 1.63 -9.61
CA ASP A 47 6.71 2.53 -10.75
C ASP A 47 8.09 3.19 -10.82
N ASP A 48 8.24 4.18 -11.71
CA ASP A 48 9.51 4.90 -11.91
C ASP A 48 9.99 5.64 -10.64
N ASP A 49 9.07 5.97 -9.72
CA ASP A 49 9.34 6.71 -8.49
C ASP A 49 9.49 5.81 -7.25
N GLY A 50 9.28 4.48 -7.39
CA GLY A 50 9.45 3.51 -6.30
C GLY A 50 8.21 2.67 -6.05
N LEU A 51 7.76 2.59 -4.79
CA LEU A 51 6.58 1.79 -4.43
C LEU A 51 5.31 2.45 -5.00
N ALA A 52 4.62 1.77 -5.90
CA ALA A 52 3.43 2.30 -6.55
C ALA A 52 2.22 2.27 -5.58
N LEU A 53 1.52 3.41 -5.49
CA LEU A 53 0.27 3.55 -4.74
C LEU A 53 -0.90 3.74 -5.69
N LEU A 54 -1.77 2.74 -5.79
CA LEU A 54 -2.96 2.80 -6.65
C LEU A 54 -4.17 3.36 -5.91
N GLY A 55 -5.11 3.96 -6.64
CA GLY A 55 -6.42 4.30 -6.09
C GLY A 55 -7.20 3.05 -5.70
N LEU A 56 -7.85 3.07 -4.53
CA LEU A 56 -8.57 1.89 -4.02
C LEU A 56 -9.81 1.53 -4.87
N GLY A 57 -10.54 2.53 -5.39
CA GLY A 57 -11.78 2.32 -6.14
C GLY A 57 -11.65 1.35 -7.32
N PRO A 58 -10.74 1.56 -8.29
CA PRO A 58 -10.54 0.63 -9.40
C PRO A 58 -10.20 -0.81 -8.98
N LEU A 59 -9.48 -0.99 -7.87
CA LEU A 59 -9.15 -2.31 -7.33
C LEU A 59 -10.39 -3.00 -6.75
N LEU A 60 -11.25 -2.26 -6.07
CA LEU A 60 -12.54 -2.77 -5.58
C LEU A 60 -13.45 -3.21 -6.73
N GLU A 61 -13.53 -2.41 -7.80
CA GLU A 61 -14.31 -2.77 -9.01
C GLU A 61 -13.75 -4.01 -9.72
N ALA A 62 -12.45 -4.25 -9.62
CA ALA A 62 -11.79 -5.47 -10.09
C ALA A 62 -11.99 -6.68 -9.14
N GLY A 63 -12.71 -6.51 -8.03
CA GLY A 63 -13.02 -7.57 -7.07
C GLY A 63 -11.93 -7.82 -6.02
N ALA A 64 -10.99 -6.89 -5.84
CA ALA A 64 -9.95 -7.03 -4.83
C ALA A 64 -10.50 -7.01 -3.40
N GLU A 65 -9.84 -7.73 -2.50
CA GLU A 65 -10.12 -7.72 -1.07
C GLU A 65 -9.06 -6.90 -0.31
N PRO A 66 -9.30 -5.61 -0.02
CA PRO A 66 -8.29 -4.77 0.60
C PRO A 66 -8.20 -4.99 2.12
N LEU A 67 -6.96 -5.00 2.62
CA LEU A 67 -6.64 -5.04 4.05
C LEU A 67 -6.11 -3.67 4.50
N LEU A 68 -6.77 -3.05 5.48
CA LEU A 68 -6.32 -1.76 6.01
C LEU A 68 -4.94 -1.87 6.69
N LEU A 69 -3.95 -1.18 6.14
CA LEU A 69 -2.62 -1.05 6.71
C LEU A 69 -2.55 0.11 7.71
N GLY A 70 -3.20 1.22 7.41
CA GLY A 70 -3.22 2.34 8.32
C GLY A 70 -3.64 3.65 7.66
N VAL A 71 -3.16 4.75 8.20
CA VAL A 71 -3.31 6.09 7.64
C VAL A 71 -1.94 6.71 7.44
N GLN A 72 -1.69 7.22 6.23
CA GLN A 72 -0.49 7.97 5.87
C GLN A 72 -0.91 9.32 5.31
N ASP A 73 -0.37 10.40 5.87
CA ASP A 73 -0.70 11.79 5.48
C ASP A 73 -2.21 12.10 5.44
N GLY A 74 -2.96 11.51 6.37
CA GLY A 74 -4.41 11.68 6.49
C GLY A 74 -5.24 10.81 5.54
N ARG A 75 -4.61 9.96 4.71
CA ARG A 75 -5.29 9.06 3.77
C ARG A 75 -5.18 7.61 4.22
N ALA A 76 -6.25 6.84 4.09
CA ALA A 76 -6.18 5.42 4.41
C ALA A 76 -5.36 4.67 3.36
N LEU A 77 -4.45 3.83 3.86
CA LEU A 77 -3.59 2.97 3.08
C LEU A 77 -4.00 1.52 3.29
N PHE A 78 -4.20 0.81 2.19
CA PHE A 78 -4.60 -0.59 2.15
C PHE A 78 -3.52 -1.45 1.49
N ALA A 79 -3.53 -2.74 1.76
CA ALA A 79 -2.85 -3.76 0.98
C ALA A 79 -3.88 -4.53 0.17
N VAL A 80 -3.57 -4.81 -1.08
CA VAL A 80 -4.38 -5.63 -1.97
C VAL A 80 -3.51 -6.76 -2.50
N ASP A 81 -4.06 -7.97 -2.47
CA ASP A 81 -3.48 -9.08 -3.21
C ASP A 81 -3.72 -8.86 -4.71
N GLY A 82 -2.63 -8.77 -5.47
CA GLY A 82 -2.65 -8.56 -6.91
C GLY A 82 -2.81 -9.84 -7.71
N GLU A 83 -2.81 -11.02 -7.06
CA GLU A 83 -2.94 -12.29 -7.75
C GLU A 83 -4.28 -12.37 -8.51
N GLY A 84 -4.21 -12.52 -9.83
CA GLY A 84 -5.39 -12.61 -10.70
C GLY A 84 -6.04 -11.28 -11.06
N LEU A 85 -5.52 -10.13 -10.65
CA LEU A 85 -5.98 -8.84 -11.15
C LEU A 85 -5.63 -8.66 -12.64
N ASP A 86 -6.51 -7.96 -13.35
CA ASP A 86 -6.23 -7.59 -14.74
C ASP A 86 -5.00 -6.67 -14.79
N PRO A 87 -3.97 -6.98 -15.62
CA PRO A 87 -2.77 -6.16 -15.73
C PRO A 87 -3.02 -4.68 -16.07
N SER A 88 -4.12 -4.37 -16.75
CA SER A 88 -4.50 -2.99 -17.08
C SER A 88 -4.89 -2.16 -15.85
N VAL A 89 -5.26 -2.79 -14.74
CA VAL A 89 -5.61 -2.12 -13.48
C VAL A 89 -4.36 -1.67 -12.73
N VAL A 90 -3.24 -2.35 -12.92
CA VAL A 90 -1.97 -2.08 -12.23
C VAL A 90 -0.94 -1.37 -13.11
N ALA A 91 -1.17 -1.29 -14.42
CA ALA A 91 -0.32 -0.56 -15.36
C ALA A 91 -0.31 0.96 -15.07
N PRO A 92 0.81 1.66 -15.34
CA PRO A 92 2.05 1.15 -15.95
C PRO A 92 3.01 0.47 -14.97
N ALA A 93 2.65 0.34 -13.70
CA ALA A 93 3.54 -0.20 -12.68
C ALA A 93 3.72 -1.72 -12.82
N GLU A 94 4.86 -2.22 -12.35
CA GLU A 94 5.29 -3.60 -12.53
C GLU A 94 5.47 -4.31 -11.18
N LEU A 95 5.12 -5.60 -11.11
CA LEU A 95 5.39 -6.41 -9.93
C LEU A 95 6.87 -6.79 -9.89
N VAL A 96 7.58 -6.32 -8.88
CA VAL A 96 9.00 -6.62 -8.67
C VAL A 96 9.20 -7.26 -7.32
N SER A 97 10.08 -8.27 -7.24
CA SER A 97 10.34 -8.99 -5.99
C SER A 97 10.78 -8.03 -4.90
N VAL A 98 10.25 -8.17 -3.69
CA VAL A 98 10.67 -7.36 -2.53
C VAL A 98 12.17 -7.48 -2.29
N ARG A 99 12.78 -8.64 -2.62
CA ARG A 99 14.23 -8.85 -2.48
C ARG A 99 15.05 -7.98 -3.42
N GLU A 100 14.51 -7.65 -4.58
CA GLU A 100 15.15 -6.82 -5.60
C GLU A 100 14.88 -5.33 -5.35
N VAL A 101 13.73 -5.00 -4.77
CA VAL A 101 13.32 -3.63 -4.45
C VAL A 101 13.92 -3.11 -3.14
N ALA A 102 14.03 -3.96 -2.12
CA ALA A 102 14.52 -3.56 -0.79
C ALA A 102 15.87 -2.82 -0.79
N PRO A 103 16.88 -3.19 -1.60
CA PRO A 103 18.14 -2.45 -1.67
C PRO A 103 17.98 -1.05 -2.26
N ARG A 104 16.98 -0.82 -3.13
CA ARG A 104 16.74 0.47 -3.81
C ARG A 104 16.00 1.45 -2.91
N LEU A 105 14.98 0.97 -2.19
CA LEU A 105 14.23 1.79 -1.23
C LEU A 105 15.08 2.24 -0.03
N ALA A 106 16.01 1.38 0.43
CA ALA A 106 16.91 1.73 1.53
C ALA A 106 17.90 2.86 1.18
N GLN A 107 18.03 3.24 -0.10
CA GLN A 107 18.90 4.34 -0.54
C GLN A 107 18.17 5.67 -0.70
N ASP A 108 16.83 5.68 -0.67
CA ASP A 108 16.01 6.88 -0.89
C ASP A 108 15.58 7.57 0.42
N ASP A 109 15.80 6.92 1.58
CA ASP A 109 15.67 7.51 2.93
C ASP A 109 16.89 8.41 3.29
N GLY A 110 17.30 9.28 2.36
CA GLY A 110 18.45 10.21 2.47
C GLY A 110 18.07 11.66 2.74
#